data_AF-A0A5C8ES08-F1
#
_entry.id   AF-A0A5C8ES08-F1
#
_cell.length_a   1.000
_cell.length_b   1.000
_cell.length_c   1.000
_cell.angle_alpha   90.00
_cell.angle_beta   90.00
_cell.angle_gamma   90.00
#
_symmetry.space_group_name_H-M   'P 1'
#
loop_
_entity.id
_entity.type
_entity.pdbx_description
1 polymer ?
#
loop_
_entity_poly.entity_id
_entity_poly.type
_entity_poly.pdbx_seq_one_letter_code
_entity_poly.pdbx_strand_id
1 'polypeptide(L)'
;MSLEGKKALIIALSFFVMSCGGLPTKDYERVTALRETVNKYTEIKTFAQNDYDIAEQGYAEADIIMKAENKEEAEKAKELLLTAETNYNLVLDKGLPPYSEILKKQTDENYTNASEIKANVMYGEEYAQAEAIYNEANAMYTAETKDYRVLVDKLYTAKEAYLALYNKTKEQFDKSDEALTKVKERLAELEAMVKELETLEQEQQS
;
A
#
# COMPACT_ATOMS: atom_id res chain seq x y z
N MET A 1 -54.90 -28.65 32.27
CA MET A 1 -53.70 -29.11 31.53
C MET A 1 -53.75 -28.47 30.14
N SER A 2 -53.30 -27.20 30.13
CA SER A 2 -52.21 -26.61 29.31
C SER A 2 -52.62 -26.46 27.84
N LEU A 3 -52.85 -25.28 27.27
CA LEU A 3 -52.16 -23.98 27.34
C LEU A 3 -50.71 -24.01 26.84
N GLU A 4 -50.43 -24.86 25.84
CA GLU A 4 -49.37 -24.65 24.86
C GLU A 4 -49.89 -25.09 23.48
N GLY A 5 -49.77 -24.22 22.47
CA GLY A 5 -50.10 -24.55 21.07
C GLY A 5 -50.91 -23.50 20.31
N LYS A 6 -51.39 -22.43 20.96
CA LYS A 6 -51.78 -21.21 20.23
C LYS A 6 -50.53 -20.43 19.85
N LYS A 7 -50.14 -20.50 18.58
CA LYS A 7 -49.47 -19.45 17.80
C LYS A 7 -49.33 -20.01 16.38
N ALA A 8 -50.36 -19.78 15.56
CA ALA A 8 -50.39 -18.68 14.60
C ALA A 8 -49.91 -19.18 13.23
N LEU A 9 -50.86 -19.80 12.53
CA LEU A 9 -50.88 -19.92 11.08
C LEU A 9 -50.89 -18.49 10.49
N ILE A 10 -49.71 -17.92 10.28
CA ILE A 10 -49.55 -16.59 9.66
C ILE A 10 -49.20 -16.82 8.19
N ILE A 11 -50.25 -16.69 7.38
CA ILE A 11 -50.31 -15.97 6.11
C ILE A 11 -49.06 -16.10 5.22
N ALA A 12 -49.19 -16.97 4.23
CA ALA A 12 -48.52 -16.82 2.95
C ALA A 12 -48.79 -15.40 2.42
N LEU A 13 -47.82 -14.51 2.61
CA LEU A 13 -47.79 -13.19 2.00
C LEU A 13 -46.78 -13.26 0.87
N SER A 14 -47.32 -13.62 -0.28
CA SER A 14 -46.79 -13.32 -1.60
C SER A 14 -46.32 -11.86 -1.64
N PHE A 15 -45.02 -11.68 -1.59
CA PHE A 15 -44.32 -10.58 -2.26
C PHE A 15 -43.26 -11.16 -3.19
N PHE A 16 -43.71 -12.04 -4.11
CA PHE A 16 -43.14 -12.05 -5.46
C PHE A 16 -43.64 -10.77 -6.15
N VAL A 17 -43.19 -9.61 -5.68
CA VAL A 17 -42.93 -8.53 -6.62
C VAL A 17 -41.75 -9.07 -7.41
N MET A 18 -42.03 -9.49 -8.65
CA MET A 18 -41.01 -9.55 -9.68
C MET A 18 -40.28 -8.22 -9.59
N SER A 19 -39.12 -8.23 -8.94
CA SER A 19 -38.19 -7.13 -8.97
C SER A 19 -37.86 -6.98 -10.44
N CYS A 20 -38.55 -6.05 -11.10
CA CYS A 20 -38.09 -5.43 -12.33
C CYS A 20 -36.87 -4.54 -12.01
N GLY A 21 -35.99 -5.00 -11.12
CA GLY A 21 -34.68 -4.43 -10.87
C GLY A 21 -33.73 -5.09 -11.86
N GLY A 22 -33.04 -4.29 -12.65
CA GLY A 22 -31.92 -4.80 -13.43
C GLY A 22 -30.84 -5.39 -12.52
N LEU A 23 -29.77 -5.86 -13.14
CA LEU A 23 -28.58 -6.30 -12.40
C LEU A 23 -28.14 -5.24 -11.37
N PRO A 24 -27.62 -5.65 -10.20
CA PRO A 24 -27.20 -4.74 -9.13
C PRO A 24 -25.89 -4.00 -9.46
N THR A 25 -25.84 -3.26 -10.58
CA THR A 25 -24.61 -2.63 -11.12
C THR A 25 -23.96 -1.67 -10.13
N LYS A 26 -24.74 -0.88 -9.38
CA LYS A 26 -24.19 0.05 -8.37
C LYS A 26 -23.55 -0.67 -7.19
N ASP A 27 -24.13 -1.80 -6.77
CA ASP A 27 -23.55 -2.60 -5.70
C ASP A 27 -22.28 -3.27 -6.21
N TYR A 28 -22.31 -3.81 -7.44
CA TYR A 28 -21.14 -4.41 -8.06
C TYR A 28 -19.97 -3.42 -8.14
N GLU A 29 -20.16 -2.23 -8.71
CA GLU A 29 -19.13 -1.18 -8.78
C GLU A 29 -18.57 -0.81 -7.39
N ARG A 30 -19.46 -0.65 -6.39
CA ARG A 30 -19.06 -0.33 -5.01
C ARG A 30 -18.22 -1.44 -4.40
N VAL A 31 -18.62 -2.70 -4.54
CA VAL A 31 -17.90 -3.84 -3.99
C VAL A 31 -16.57 -4.07 -4.74
N THR A 32 -16.52 -3.83 -6.05
CA THR A 32 -15.27 -3.84 -6.82
C THR A 32 -14.28 -2.82 -6.28
N ALA A 33 -14.70 -1.58 -6.02
CA ALA A 33 -13.83 -0.55 -5.43
C ALA A 33 -13.36 -0.93 -4.02
N LEU A 34 -14.23 -1.55 -3.23
CA LEU A 34 -13.87 -2.03 -1.89
C LEU A 34 -12.84 -3.17 -1.95
N ARG A 35 -13.03 -4.12 -2.87
CA ARG A 35 -12.07 -5.19 -3.16
C ARG A 35 -10.71 -4.64 -3.56
N GLU A 36 -10.67 -3.64 -4.45
CA GLU A 36 -9.43 -2.97 -4.84
C GLU A 36 -8.73 -2.33 -3.65
N THR A 37 -9.49 -1.68 -2.75
CA THR A 37 -8.95 -1.09 -1.52
C THR A 37 -8.32 -2.16 -0.62
N VAL A 38 -9.00 -3.29 -0.42
CA VAL A 38 -8.48 -4.41 0.37
C VAL A 38 -7.23 -5.03 -0.27
N ASN A 39 -7.18 -5.06 -1.60
CA ASN A 39 -6.09 -5.66 -2.36
C ASN A 39 -4.87 -4.74 -2.52
N LYS A 40 -5.02 -3.44 -2.30
CA LYS A 40 -3.90 -2.47 -2.30
C LYS A 40 -2.86 -2.80 -1.23
N TYR A 41 -3.31 -3.27 -0.07
CA TYR A 41 -2.44 -3.59 1.08
C TYR A 41 -2.53 -5.09 1.38
N THR A 42 -1.65 -5.89 0.78
CA THR A 42 -1.72 -7.35 0.84
C THR A 42 -1.73 -7.94 2.25
N GLU A 43 -1.05 -7.27 3.18
CA GLU A 43 -0.81 -7.68 4.55
C GLU A 43 -2.07 -7.62 5.40
N ILE A 44 -3.04 -6.73 5.09
CA ILE A 44 -4.23 -6.56 5.93
C ILE A 44 -5.10 -7.83 5.96
N LYS A 45 -5.04 -8.63 4.88
CA LYS A 45 -5.77 -9.89 4.75
C LYS A 45 -5.32 -10.93 5.76
N THR A 46 -4.05 -10.90 6.16
CA THR A 46 -3.48 -11.87 7.11
C THR A 46 -4.11 -11.77 8.50
N PHE A 47 -4.67 -10.61 8.84
CA PHE A 47 -5.38 -10.38 10.11
C PHE A 47 -6.86 -10.79 10.08
N ALA A 48 -7.40 -11.09 8.89
CA ALA A 48 -8.82 -11.35 8.67
C ALA A 48 -9.02 -12.34 7.51
N GLN A 49 -8.20 -13.39 7.44
CA GLN A 49 -8.14 -14.29 6.28
C GLN A 49 -9.49 -14.94 5.98
N ASN A 50 -10.19 -15.43 7.01
CA ASN A 50 -11.51 -16.05 6.84
C ASN A 50 -12.55 -15.06 6.27
N ASP A 51 -12.55 -13.80 6.73
CA ASP A 51 -13.47 -12.80 6.20
C ASP A 51 -13.11 -12.48 4.73
N TYR A 52 -11.82 -12.37 4.42
CA TYR A 52 -11.35 -12.16 3.04
C TYR A 52 -11.77 -13.30 2.10
N ASP A 53 -11.64 -14.56 2.54
CA ASP A 53 -12.00 -15.72 1.73
C ASP A 53 -13.51 -15.77 1.46
N ILE A 54 -14.34 -15.45 2.46
CA ILE A 54 -15.80 -15.32 2.29
C ILE A 54 -16.11 -14.19 1.30
N ALA A 55 -15.42 -13.05 1.42
CA ALA A 55 -15.64 -11.91 0.55
C ALA A 55 -15.30 -12.23 -0.92
N GLU A 56 -14.14 -12.83 -1.17
CA GLU A 56 -13.72 -13.22 -2.52
C GLU A 56 -14.61 -14.29 -3.13
N GLN A 57 -15.08 -15.26 -2.34
CA GLN A 57 -16.04 -16.26 -2.83
C GLN A 57 -17.35 -15.59 -3.28
N GLY A 58 -17.94 -14.76 -2.42
CA GLY A 58 -19.18 -14.04 -2.75
C GLY A 58 -19.01 -13.13 -3.96
N TYR A 59 -17.91 -12.38 -4.02
CA TYR A 59 -17.60 -11.51 -5.17
C TYR A 59 -17.42 -12.31 -6.46
N ALA A 60 -16.68 -13.42 -6.45
CA ALA A 60 -16.42 -14.23 -7.64
C ALA A 60 -17.71 -14.84 -8.20
N GLU A 61 -18.60 -15.34 -7.34
CA GLU A 61 -19.90 -15.87 -7.76
C GLU A 61 -20.81 -14.75 -8.32
N ALA A 62 -20.82 -13.58 -7.69
CA ALA A 62 -21.59 -12.44 -8.20
C ALA A 62 -21.03 -11.93 -9.54
N ASP A 63 -19.71 -11.86 -9.69
CA ASP A 63 -19.01 -11.42 -10.90
C ASP A 63 -19.40 -12.25 -12.13
N ILE A 64 -19.55 -13.56 -11.97
CA ILE A 64 -20.03 -14.46 -13.03
C ILE A 64 -21.45 -14.07 -13.47
N ILE A 65 -22.36 -13.85 -12.51
CA ILE A 65 -23.76 -13.47 -12.80
C ILE A 65 -23.82 -12.11 -13.50
N MET A 66 -23.06 -11.14 -13.00
CA MET A 66 -22.98 -9.78 -13.53
C MET A 66 -22.45 -9.76 -14.97
N LYS A 67 -21.37 -10.50 -15.25
CA LYS A 67 -20.75 -10.57 -16.59
C LYS A 67 -21.57 -11.38 -17.59
N ALA A 68 -22.29 -12.40 -17.13
CA ALA A 68 -23.22 -13.16 -17.97
C ALA A 68 -24.52 -12.38 -18.27
N GLU A 69 -24.69 -11.21 -17.66
CA GLU A 69 -25.91 -10.41 -17.68
C GLU A 69 -27.18 -11.21 -17.28
N ASN A 70 -27.02 -12.20 -16.39
CA ASN A 70 -28.11 -13.10 -16.02
C ASN A 70 -29.10 -12.42 -15.06
N LYS A 71 -30.15 -11.81 -15.63
CA LYS A 71 -31.19 -11.09 -14.88
C LYS A 71 -32.06 -12.00 -14.00
N GLU A 72 -32.14 -13.30 -14.28
CA GLU A 72 -32.90 -14.24 -13.46
C GLU A 72 -32.23 -14.45 -12.09
N GLU A 73 -30.90 -14.32 -12.04
CA GLU A 73 -30.10 -14.42 -10.81
C GLU A 73 -29.76 -13.06 -10.18
N ALA A 74 -30.44 -11.97 -10.57
CA ALA A 74 -30.13 -10.63 -10.09
C ALA A 74 -30.23 -10.48 -8.56
N GLU A 75 -31.24 -11.07 -7.91
CA GLU A 75 -31.37 -11.03 -6.45
C GLU A 75 -30.27 -11.86 -5.75
N LYS A 76 -29.88 -13.00 -6.34
CA LYS A 76 -28.75 -13.79 -5.84
C LYS A 76 -27.44 -13.01 -5.94
N ALA A 77 -27.18 -12.34 -7.07
CA ALA A 77 -26.02 -11.47 -7.22
C ALA A 77 -25.99 -10.37 -6.16
N LYS A 78 -27.15 -9.78 -5.86
CA LYS A 78 -27.27 -8.74 -4.82
C LYS A 78 -26.93 -9.27 -3.43
N GLU A 79 -27.42 -10.45 -3.06
CA GLU A 79 -27.09 -11.09 -1.77
C GLU A 79 -25.61 -11.47 -1.66
N LEU A 80 -25.02 -11.98 -2.74
CA LEU A 80 -23.60 -12.30 -2.82
C LEU A 80 -22.73 -11.04 -2.69
N LEU A 81 -23.11 -9.95 -3.36
CA LEU A 81 -22.42 -8.65 -3.26
C LEU A 81 -22.53 -8.05 -1.86
N LEU A 82 -23.69 -8.13 -1.21
CA LEU A 82 -23.86 -7.69 0.17
C LEU A 82 -22.98 -8.50 1.15
N THR A 83 -22.89 -9.81 0.92
CA THR A 83 -22.01 -10.69 1.70
C THR A 83 -20.55 -10.30 1.51
N ALA A 84 -20.13 -10.06 0.27
CA ALA A 84 -18.78 -9.62 -0.05
C ALA A 84 -18.45 -8.25 0.56
N GLU A 85 -19.35 -7.28 0.43
CA GLU A 85 -19.23 -5.95 1.02
C GLU A 85 -19.03 -6.01 2.53
N THR A 86 -19.87 -6.79 3.21
CA THR A 86 -19.82 -6.94 4.67
C THR A 86 -18.46 -7.48 5.10
N ASN A 87 -17.98 -8.52 4.42
CA ASN A 87 -16.73 -9.18 4.79
C ASN A 87 -15.48 -8.37 4.40
N TYR A 88 -15.47 -7.68 3.26
CA TYR A 88 -14.38 -6.75 2.94
C TYR A 88 -14.27 -5.60 3.96
N ASN A 89 -15.40 -5.07 4.45
CA ASN A 89 -15.35 -4.08 5.52
C ASN A 89 -14.79 -4.68 6.82
N LEU A 90 -15.15 -5.92 7.17
CA LEU A 90 -14.54 -6.62 8.31
C LEU A 90 -13.03 -6.81 8.14
N VAL A 91 -12.54 -7.09 6.93
CA VAL A 91 -11.10 -7.17 6.63
C VAL A 91 -10.42 -5.83 6.89
N LEU A 92 -11.03 -4.73 6.45
CA LEU A 92 -10.48 -3.39 6.69
C LEU A 92 -10.49 -3.03 8.18
N ASP A 93 -11.59 -3.30 8.88
CA ASP A 93 -11.76 -2.98 10.30
C ASP A 93 -10.79 -3.76 11.18
N LYS A 94 -10.55 -5.04 10.87
CA LYS A 94 -9.62 -5.91 11.62
C LYS A 94 -8.18 -5.71 11.20
N GLY A 95 -7.93 -5.44 9.92
CA GLY A 95 -6.59 -5.47 9.33
C GLY A 95 -5.86 -4.12 9.32
N LEU A 96 -6.56 -3.00 9.13
CA LEU A 96 -5.91 -1.69 9.07
C LEU A 96 -5.29 -1.26 10.41
N PRO A 97 -5.91 -1.49 11.59
CA PRO A 97 -5.29 -1.12 12.85
C PRO A 97 -3.92 -1.77 13.11
N PRO A 98 -3.75 -3.11 13.11
CA PRO A 98 -2.44 -3.71 13.32
C PRO A 98 -1.47 -3.41 12.17
N TYR A 99 -1.96 -3.28 10.93
CA TYR A 99 -1.10 -2.91 9.81
C TYR A 99 -0.55 -1.47 9.93
N SER A 100 -1.32 -0.55 10.51
CA SER A 100 -0.86 0.82 10.75
C SER A 100 0.33 0.87 11.71
N GLU A 101 0.41 -0.02 12.70
CA GLU A 101 1.56 -0.12 13.61
C GLU A 101 2.82 -0.61 12.88
N ILE A 102 2.66 -1.61 12.01
CA ILE A 102 3.74 -2.14 11.17
C ILE A 102 4.25 -1.04 10.24
N LEU A 103 3.34 -0.37 9.52
CA LEU A 103 3.70 0.72 8.62
C LEU A 103 4.36 1.88 9.35
N LYS A 104 3.89 2.23 10.56
CA LYS A 104 4.52 3.28 11.36
C LYS A 104 5.98 2.98 11.62
N LYS A 105 6.28 1.77 12.10
CA LYS A 105 7.66 1.33 12.35
C LYS A 105 8.51 1.38 11.07
N GLN A 106 8.01 0.83 9.96
CA GLN A 106 8.73 0.85 8.68
C GLN A 106 8.96 2.27 8.15
N THR A 107 7.98 3.15 8.33
CA THR A 107 8.08 4.56 7.90
C THR A 107 9.14 5.29 8.72
N ASP A 108 9.16 5.10 10.04
CA ASP A 108 10.14 5.71 10.94
C ASP A 108 11.56 5.23 10.65
N GLU A 109 11.71 3.93 10.37
CA GLU A 109 12.98 3.34 9.95
C GLU A 109 13.46 3.94 8.61
N ASN A 110 12.58 4.02 7.60
CA ASN A 110 12.94 4.60 6.30
C ASN A 110 13.26 6.09 6.39
N TYR A 111 12.51 6.85 7.19
CA TYR A 111 12.80 8.26 7.49
C TYR A 111 14.20 8.43 8.08
N THR A 112 14.52 7.62 9.10
CA THR A 112 15.83 7.65 9.78
C THR A 112 16.94 7.31 8.79
N ASN A 113 16.81 6.22 8.05
CA ASN A 113 17.79 5.79 7.06
C ASN A 113 18.05 6.86 5.99
N ALA A 114 17.00 7.48 5.44
CA ALA A 114 17.14 8.54 4.45
C ALA A 114 17.83 9.79 5.04
N SER A 115 17.49 10.16 6.27
CA SER A 115 18.10 11.29 6.97
C SER A 115 19.59 11.08 7.27
N GLU A 116 19.96 9.89 7.73
CA GLU A 116 21.34 9.53 8.07
C GLU A 116 22.28 9.63 6.87
N ILE A 117 21.82 9.24 5.68
CA ILE A 117 22.58 9.35 4.44
C ILE A 117 22.44 10.72 3.76
N LYS A 118 21.90 11.72 4.45
CA LYS A 118 21.77 13.10 3.97
C LYS A 118 20.93 13.24 2.70
N ALA A 119 19.90 12.39 2.53
CA ALA A 119 18.96 12.53 1.42
C ALA A 119 18.28 13.91 1.40
N ASN A 120 18.04 14.50 2.58
CA ASN A 120 17.51 15.86 2.72
C ASN A 120 18.43 16.95 2.16
N VAL A 121 19.74 16.71 2.10
CA VAL A 121 20.71 17.66 1.52
C VAL A 121 20.76 17.50 0.00
N MET A 122 20.69 16.26 -0.50
CA MET A 122 20.78 15.97 -1.93
C MET A 122 19.47 16.16 -2.69
N TYR A 123 18.34 15.85 -2.06
CA TYR A 123 16.99 15.87 -2.63
C TYR A 123 16.02 16.62 -1.72
N GLY A 124 16.37 17.87 -1.38
CA GLY A 124 15.67 18.64 -0.35
C GLY A 124 14.19 18.88 -0.64
N GLU A 125 13.80 19.07 -1.90
CA GLU A 125 12.40 19.29 -2.27
C GLU A 125 11.57 18.01 -2.09
N GLU A 126 12.02 16.89 -2.66
CA GLU A 126 11.34 15.61 -2.53
C GLU A 126 11.32 15.12 -1.08
N TYR A 127 12.38 15.39 -0.32
CA TYR A 127 12.44 15.10 1.11
C TYR A 127 11.40 15.91 1.89
N ALA A 128 11.28 17.21 1.63
CA ALA A 128 10.28 18.06 2.30
C ALA A 128 8.84 17.62 1.99
N GLN A 129 8.57 17.14 0.76
CA GLN A 129 7.27 16.58 0.39
C GLN A 129 6.98 15.29 1.16
N ALA A 130 7.95 14.37 1.26
CA ALA A 130 7.83 13.16 2.06
C ALA A 130 7.62 13.47 3.55
N GLU A 131 8.32 14.48 4.06
CA GLU A 131 8.23 14.95 5.44
C GLU A 131 6.86 15.54 5.77
N ALA A 132 6.27 16.31 4.86
CA ALA A 132 4.91 16.82 5.04
C ALA A 132 3.89 15.66 5.23
N ILE A 133 3.94 14.65 4.36
CA ILE A 133 3.05 13.48 4.42
C ILE A 133 3.28 12.69 5.70
N TYR A 134 4.54 12.49 6.09
CA TYR A 134 4.93 11.81 7.33
C TYR A 134 4.41 12.53 8.58
N ASN A 135 4.51 13.86 8.62
CA ASN A 135 4.02 14.66 9.74
C ASN A 135 2.50 14.62 9.85
N GLU A 136 1.78 14.66 8.73
CA GLU A 136 0.34 14.44 8.71
C GLU A 136 -0.03 13.05 9.21
N ALA A 137 0.69 12.01 8.77
CA ALA A 137 0.48 10.64 9.24
C ALA A 137 0.72 10.52 10.76
N ASN A 138 1.76 11.16 11.30
CA ASN A 138 2.06 11.17 12.73
C ASN A 138 0.98 11.87 13.56
N ALA A 139 0.45 13.00 13.08
CA ALA A 139 -0.66 13.68 13.72
C ALA A 139 -1.90 12.77 13.80
N MET A 140 -2.20 12.07 12.71
CA MET A 140 -3.31 11.10 12.70
C MET A 140 -3.03 9.89 13.61
N TYR A 141 -1.79 9.39 13.62
CA TYR A 141 -1.39 8.25 14.46
C TYR A 141 -1.49 8.55 15.96
N THR A 142 -1.37 9.81 16.36
CA THR A 142 -1.45 10.23 17.77
C THR A 142 -2.85 10.71 18.18
N ALA A 143 -3.78 10.86 17.23
CA ALA A 143 -5.14 11.26 17.50
C ALA A 143 -5.92 10.20 18.31
N GLU A 144 -6.86 10.66 19.13
CA GLU A 144 -7.73 9.78 19.94
C GLU A 144 -8.60 8.89 19.06
N THR A 145 -9.21 9.47 18.02
CA THR A 145 -9.94 8.74 16.98
C THR A 145 -9.13 8.74 15.68
N LYS A 146 -9.00 7.57 15.07
CA LYS A 146 -8.17 7.37 13.87
C LYS A 146 -9.05 6.92 12.71
N ASP A 147 -8.99 7.64 11.61
CA ASP A 147 -9.40 7.08 10.32
C ASP A 147 -8.24 6.20 9.82
N TYR A 148 -8.35 4.90 10.09
CA TYR A 148 -7.31 3.93 9.74
C TYR A 148 -7.10 3.80 8.23
N ARG A 149 -8.12 4.08 7.39
CA ARG A 149 -7.95 4.02 5.93
C ARG A 149 -7.01 5.13 5.46
N VAL A 150 -7.26 6.35 5.94
CA VAL A 150 -6.42 7.51 5.59
C VAL A 150 -5.05 7.42 6.26
N LEU A 151 -4.98 6.96 7.51
CA LEU A 151 -3.71 6.80 8.22
C LEU A 151 -2.78 5.80 7.53
N VAL A 152 -3.30 4.59 7.19
CA VAL A 152 -2.52 3.56 6.48
C VAL A 152 -2.04 4.09 5.13
N ASP A 153 -2.87 4.81 4.38
CA ASP A 153 -2.49 5.37 3.09
C ASP A 153 -1.35 6.40 3.19
N LYS A 154 -1.43 7.31 4.17
CA LYS A 154 -0.37 8.31 4.39
C LYS A 154 0.92 7.67 4.89
N LEU A 155 0.85 6.71 5.83
CA LEU A 155 2.03 5.98 6.29
C LEU A 155 2.68 5.21 5.14
N TYR A 156 1.90 4.48 4.33
CA TYR A 156 2.41 3.77 3.18
C TYR A 156 3.08 4.71 2.17
N THR A 157 2.44 5.84 1.86
CA THR A 157 2.99 6.83 0.93
C THR A 157 4.30 7.43 1.43
N ALA A 158 4.37 7.81 2.70
CA ALA A 158 5.60 8.32 3.32
C ALA A 158 6.71 7.26 3.34
N LYS A 159 6.37 6.01 3.68
CA LYS A 159 7.30 4.87 3.70
C LYS A 159 7.97 4.67 2.34
N GLU A 160 7.18 4.63 1.26
CA GLU A 160 7.69 4.45 -0.10
C GLU A 160 8.51 5.66 -0.56
N ALA A 161 8.08 6.88 -0.23
CA ALA A 161 8.81 8.10 -0.57
C ALA A 161 10.21 8.14 0.07
N TYR A 162 10.31 7.81 1.37
CA TYR A 162 11.61 7.75 2.04
C TYR A 162 12.49 6.58 1.57
N LEU A 163 11.89 5.43 1.25
CA LEU A 163 12.65 4.33 0.65
C LEU A 163 13.24 4.72 -0.72
N ALA A 164 12.45 5.40 -1.55
CA ALA A 164 12.92 5.90 -2.84
C ALA A 164 14.05 6.93 -2.67
N LEU A 165 13.91 7.87 -1.73
CA LEU A 165 14.95 8.84 -1.39
C LEU A 165 16.23 8.17 -0.90
N TYR A 166 16.10 7.16 -0.04
CA TYR A 166 17.25 6.39 0.44
C TYR A 166 18.01 5.73 -0.73
N ASN A 167 17.28 5.00 -1.58
CA ASN A 167 17.88 4.28 -2.71
C ASN A 167 18.55 5.23 -3.72
N LYS A 168 17.86 6.33 -4.07
CA LYS A 168 18.37 7.35 -5.01
C LYS A 168 19.63 8.03 -4.47
N THR A 169 19.69 8.26 -3.16
CA THR A 169 20.84 8.88 -2.50
C THR A 169 22.02 7.92 -2.42
N LYS A 170 21.76 6.65 -2.08
CA LYS A 170 22.78 5.60 -2.06
C LYS A 170 23.41 5.39 -3.45
N GLU A 171 22.59 5.28 -4.49
CA GLU A 171 23.07 5.13 -5.86
C GLU A 171 23.97 6.31 -6.28
N GLN A 172 23.63 7.53 -5.88
CA GLN A 172 24.44 8.72 -6.19
C GLN A 172 25.78 8.70 -5.44
N PHE A 173 25.80 8.23 -4.20
CA PHE A 173 27.06 8.05 -3.46
C PHE A 173 27.95 6.98 -4.11
N ASP A 174 27.38 5.83 -4.45
CA ASP A 174 28.14 4.73 -5.07
C ASP A 174 28.78 5.20 -6.39
N LYS A 175 28.02 5.91 -7.24
CA LYS A 175 28.56 6.53 -8.47
C LYS A 175 29.65 7.56 -8.20
N SER A 176 29.52 8.33 -7.12
CA SER A 176 30.49 9.35 -6.75
C SER A 176 31.80 8.73 -6.26
N ASP A 177 31.73 7.64 -5.51
CA ASP A 177 32.89 6.91 -5.01
C ASP A 177 33.67 6.21 -6.14
N GLU A 178 32.96 5.62 -7.09
CA GLU A 178 33.56 5.09 -8.33
C GLU A 178 34.27 6.18 -9.12
N ALA A 179 33.66 7.37 -9.27
CA ALA A 179 34.27 8.49 -9.97
C ALA A 179 35.52 9.00 -9.23
N LEU A 180 35.46 9.10 -7.90
CA LEU A 180 36.59 9.52 -7.06
C LEU A 180 37.76 8.55 -7.18
N THR A 181 37.48 7.25 -7.18
CA THR A 181 38.49 6.20 -7.35
C THR A 181 39.22 6.36 -8.68
N LYS A 182 38.47 6.54 -9.79
CA LYS A 182 39.05 6.79 -11.11
C LYS A 182 39.89 8.07 -11.18
N VAL A 183 39.50 9.12 -10.45
CA VAL A 183 40.29 10.37 -10.37
C VAL A 183 41.59 10.13 -9.60
N LYS A 184 41.55 9.38 -8.49
CA LYS A 184 42.77 9.03 -7.72
C LYS A 184 43.75 8.18 -8.53
N GLU A 185 43.24 7.21 -9.30
CA GLU A 185 44.07 6.39 -10.20
C GLU A 185 44.78 7.26 -11.25
N ARG A 186 44.05 8.15 -11.92
CA ARG A 186 44.64 9.09 -12.90
C ARG A 186 45.65 10.06 -12.27
N LEU A 187 45.40 10.52 -11.05
CA LEU A 187 46.35 11.37 -10.33
C LEU A 187 47.65 10.61 -10.04
N ALA A 188 47.56 9.35 -9.61
CA ALA A 188 48.75 8.52 -9.38
C ALA A 188 49.54 8.25 -10.68
N GLU A 189 48.85 8.02 -11.81
CA GLU A 189 49.49 7.89 -13.13
C GLU A 189 50.22 9.17 -13.55
N LEU A 190 49.59 10.34 -13.37
CA LEU A 190 50.20 11.63 -13.66
C LEU A 190 51.43 11.89 -12.78
N GLU A 191 51.34 11.61 -11.48
CA GLU A 191 52.46 11.75 -10.55
C GLU A 191 53.64 10.82 -10.91
N ALA A 192 53.36 9.59 -11.38
CA ALA A 192 54.38 8.67 -11.84
C ALA A 192 55.09 9.20 -13.10
N MET A 193 54.35 9.71 -14.09
CA MET A 193 54.93 10.28 -15.31
C MET A 193 55.77 11.53 -15.02
N VAL A 194 55.32 12.40 -14.10
CA VAL A 194 56.11 13.59 -13.70
C VAL A 194 57.43 13.18 -13.07
N LYS A 195 57.42 12.20 -12.17
CA LYS A 195 58.67 11.67 -11.58
C LYS A 195 59.60 11.08 -12.62
N GLU A 196 59.06 10.31 -13.55
CA GLU A 196 59.85 9.71 -14.64
C GLU A 196 60.54 10.78 -15.50
N LEU A 197 59.81 11.85 -15.86
CA LEU A 197 60.35 13.00 -16.58
C LEU A 197 61.45 13.73 -15.78
N GLU A 198 61.26 13.94 -14.49
CA GLU A 198 62.28 14.56 -13.62
C GLU A 198 63.55 13.70 -13.54
N THR A 199 63.43 12.38 -13.46
CA THR A 199 64.60 11.47 -13.52
C THR A 199 65.31 11.53 -14.87
N LEU A 200 64.56 11.56 -15.98
CA LEU A 200 65.14 11.66 -17.33
C LEU A 200 65.86 12.99 -17.55
N GLU A 201 65.34 14.10 -17.02
CA GLU A 201 66.02 15.40 -17.08
C GLU A 201 67.31 15.41 -16.25
N GLN A 202 67.33 14.77 -15.08
CA GLN A 202 68.55 14.65 -14.27
C GLN A 202 69.62 13.79 -14.95
N GLU A 203 69.25 12.70 -15.60
CA GLU A 203 70.18 11.84 -16.35
C GLU A 203 70.73 12.51 -17.61
N GLN A 204 69.99 13.43 -18.23
CA GLN A 204 70.47 14.21 -19.38
C GLN A 204 71.39 15.39 -19.01
N GLN A 205 71.41 15.79 -17.73
CA GLN A 205 72.24 16.89 -17.21
C GLN A 205 73.53 16.41 -16.52
N SER A 206 73.71 15.09 -16.34
CA SER A 206 74.93 14.44 -15.82
C SER A 206 75.88 13.97 -16.92
#